data_AF-A0AAD7ASS9-F1
#
_entry.id   AF-A0AAD7ASS9-F1
#
_cell.length_a   1.000
_cell.length_b   1.000
_cell.length_c   1.000
_cell.angle_alpha   90.00
_cell.angle_beta   90.00
_cell.angle_gamma   90.00
#
_symmetry.space_group_name_H-M   'P 1'
#
loop_
_entity.id
_entity.type
_entity.pdbx_description
1 polymer ?
#
loop_
_entity_poly.entity_id
_entity_poly.type
_entity_poly.pdbx_seq_one_letter_code
_entity_poly.pdbx_strand_id
1 'polypeptide(L)'
;MEIGPDRATVHYAKLTLESACSVVDLLVAVQDVVTILKKLLLEHQILPKHIEYNNISIRNDNGVQGVVIDLDFPDLIEASRSTEEFGLCGTLAFQSLNRLGSRFSSDKQHTIQDSLESVFYVLCWACYGYSHDGRSDKFRPNWMGRWTERHSVESIYSEKRSFRSSEIPSHVNRYMGCQRDILESVIEKIRRKIERQLPNEKACDAILDILTKGIEEAREERCGMAAECSKAMRSANGASSSKKEVA
;
A
#
# COMPACT_ATOMS: atom_id res chain seq x y z
N MET A 1 11.41 8.02 -48.71
CA MET A 1 12.11 7.35 -47.61
C MET A 1 11.33 7.71 -46.35
N GLU A 2 10.25 6.98 -46.11
CA GLU A 2 9.36 7.19 -44.96
C GLU A 2 9.98 6.51 -43.74
N ILE A 3 10.23 7.30 -42.70
CA ILE A 3 10.62 6.79 -41.38
C ILE A 3 9.31 6.58 -40.63
N GLY A 4 8.82 5.33 -40.61
CA GLY A 4 7.65 4.95 -39.83
C GLY A 4 7.94 5.05 -38.32
N PRO A 5 6.96 5.43 -37.49
CA PRO A 5 7.13 5.43 -36.05
C PRO A 5 7.11 3.98 -35.58
N ASP A 6 8.27 3.49 -35.17
CA ASP A 6 8.41 2.26 -34.39
C ASP A 6 7.74 2.50 -33.04
N ARG A 7 6.42 2.26 -32.99
CA ARG A 7 5.67 2.13 -31.75
C ARG A 7 6.07 0.80 -31.13
N ALA A 8 7.22 0.80 -30.46
CA ALA A 8 7.51 -0.17 -29.42
C ALA A 8 6.48 0.04 -28.31
N THR A 9 5.31 -0.58 -28.46
CA THR A 9 4.37 -0.80 -27.37
C THR A 9 5.07 -1.76 -26.41
N VAL A 10 5.84 -1.21 -25.47
CA VAL A 10 6.37 -2.00 -24.37
C VAL A 10 5.16 -2.42 -23.54
N HIS A 11 4.73 -3.66 -23.73
CA HIS A 11 3.80 -4.34 -22.85
C HIS A 11 4.49 -4.55 -21.50
N TYR A 12 4.53 -3.50 -20.67
CA TYR A 12 4.87 -3.65 -19.27
C TYR A 12 3.73 -4.44 -18.62
N ALA A 13 4.01 -5.66 -18.17
CA ALA A 13 3.10 -6.37 -17.28
C ALA A 13 2.92 -5.48 -16.03
N LYS A 14 1.70 -5.00 -15.83
CA LYS A 14 1.32 -4.14 -14.71
C LYS A 14 1.36 -4.96 -13.41
N LEU A 15 2.51 -5.01 -12.76
CA LEU A 15 2.67 -5.65 -11.46
C LEU A 15 2.10 -4.71 -10.39
N THR A 16 1.04 -5.08 -9.69
CA THR A 16 0.49 -4.27 -8.58
C THR A 16 1.16 -4.64 -7.24
N LEU A 17 0.74 -4.04 -6.12
CA LEU A 17 1.28 -4.39 -4.79
C LEU A 17 1.12 -5.87 -4.40
N GLU A 18 0.20 -6.64 -5.01
CA GLU A 18 0.14 -8.12 -4.84
C GLU A 18 1.39 -8.84 -5.34
N SER A 19 2.17 -8.20 -6.19
CA SER A 19 3.36 -8.78 -6.79
C SER A 19 4.60 -8.70 -5.90
N ALA A 20 4.53 -7.94 -4.79
CA ALA A 20 5.64 -7.79 -3.86
C ALA A 20 6.07 -9.14 -3.25
N CYS A 21 7.32 -9.54 -3.51
CA CYS A 21 7.88 -10.82 -3.08
C CYS A 21 8.24 -10.88 -1.59
N SER A 22 8.35 -9.72 -0.92
CA SER A 22 8.68 -9.63 0.50
C SER A 22 8.01 -8.43 1.18
N VAL A 23 8.01 -8.40 2.51
CA VAL A 23 7.56 -7.24 3.29
C VAL A 23 8.38 -5.99 2.95
N VAL A 24 9.69 -6.15 2.77
CA VAL A 24 10.57 -5.04 2.38
C VAL A 24 10.11 -4.46 1.03
N ASP A 25 9.86 -5.31 0.04
CA ASP A 25 9.44 -4.88 -1.29
C ASP A 25 8.08 -4.16 -1.26
N LEU A 26 7.15 -4.67 -0.46
CA LEU A 26 5.83 -4.05 -0.27
C LEU A 26 5.97 -2.67 0.39
N LEU A 27 6.72 -2.57 1.49
CA LEU A 27 6.88 -1.33 2.24
C LEU A 27 7.66 -0.28 1.46
N VAL A 28 8.70 -0.69 0.71
CA VAL A 28 9.43 0.20 -0.21
C VAL A 28 8.49 0.73 -1.28
N ALA A 29 7.68 -0.13 -1.90
CA ALA A 29 6.73 0.33 -2.91
C ALA A 29 5.72 1.34 -2.35
N VAL A 30 5.22 1.13 -1.13
CA VAL A 30 4.33 2.09 -0.47
C VAL A 30 5.06 3.38 -0.08
N GLN A 31 6.32 3.30 0.37
CA GLN A 31 7.16 4.45 0.69
C GLN A 31 7.40 5.33 -0.55
N ASP A 32 7.69 4.72 -1.70
CA ASP A 32 7.86 5.43 -2.97
C ASP A 32 6.58 6.16 -3.37
N VAL A 33 5.42 5.50 -3.26
CA VAL A 33 4.12 6.12 -3.52
C VAL A 33 3.92 7.35 -2.63
N VAL A 34 4.10 7.24 -1.32
CA VAL A 34 3.94 8.38 -0.39
C VAL A 34 4.94 9.49 -0.69
N THR A 35 6.17 9.14 -1.08
CA THR A 35 7.20 10.09 -1.50
C THR A 35 6.79 10.87 -2.74
N ILE A 36 6.24 10.18 -3.74
CA ILE A 36 5.69 10.79 -4.96
C ILE A 36 4.55 11.75 -4.61
N LEU A 37 3.60 11.33 -3.77
CA LEU A 37 2.50 12.19 -3.32
C LEU A 37 2.99 13.46 -2.62
N LYS A 38 3.99 13.33 -1.75
CA LYS A 38 4.61 14.46 -1.07
C LYS A 38 5.25 15.43 -2.06
N LYS A 39 6.02 14.92 -3.04
CA LYS A 39 6.64 15.75 -4.08
C LYS A 39 5.61 16.47 -4.94
N LEU A 40 4.56 15.77 -5.40
CA LEU A 40 3.47 16.36 -6.18
C LEU A 40 2.80 17.51 -5.43
N LEU A 41 2.56 17.34 -4.12
CA LEU A 41 1.99 18.40 -3.29
C LEU A 41 2.94 19.59 -3.15
N LEU A 42 4.21 19.36 -2.78
CA LEU A 42 5.14 20.43 -2.43
C LEU A 42 5.68 21.19 -3.66
N GLU A 43 6.00 20.47 -4.73
CA GLU A 43 6.69 21.03 -5.89
C GLU A 43 5.71 21.51 -6.97
N HIS A 44 4.55 20.86 -7.06
CA HIS A 44 3.58 21.12 -8.13
C HIS A 44 2.22 21.59 -7.63
N GLN A 45 1.98 21.59 -6.31
CA GLN A 45 0.66 21.87 -5.74
C GLN A 45 -0.43 20.96 -6.31
N ILE A 46 -0.07 19.72 -6.66
CA ILE A 46 -0.99 18.74 -7.23
C ILE A 46 -1.43 17.77 -6.15
N LEU A 47 -2.74 17.58 -6.01
CA LEU A 47 -3.35 16.55 -5.18
C LEU A 47 -3.98 15.47 -6.05
N PRO A 48 -3.43 14.25 -6.09
CA PRO A 48 -4.04 13.14 -6.81
C PRO A 48 -5.44 12.87 -6.28
N LYS A 49 -6.46 12.96 -7.15
CA LYS A 49 -7.85 12.70 -6.74
C LYS A 49 -8.17 11.22 -6.63
N HIS A 50 -7.36 10.37 -7.26
CA HIS A 50 -7.56 8.94 -7.37
C HIS A 50 -6.27 8.21 -7.04
N ILE A 51 -6.25 7.51 -5.91
CA ILE A 51 -5.25 6.50 -5.62
C ILE A 51 -6.00 5.20 -5.43
N GLU A 52 -5.81 4.30 -6.37
CA GLU A 52 -6.49 3.02 -6.40
C GLU A 52 -5.49 1.89 -6.54
N TYR A 53 -5.95 0.69 -6.25
CA TYR A 53 -5.13 -0.52 -6.30
C TYR A 53 -4.43 -0.71 -7.64
N ASN A 54 -5.17 -0.47 -8.73
CA ASN A 54 -4.63 -0.56 -10.08
C ASN A 54 -3.73 0.64 -10.41
N ASN A 55 -3.68 1.68 -9.61
CA ASN A 55 -2.91 2.88 -9.91
C ASN A 55 -1.55 2.85 -9.21
N ILE A 56 -1.18 1.73 -8.58
CA ILE A 56 0.14 1.53 -8.00
C ILE A 56 0.76 0.30 -8.67
N SER A 57 1.89 0.51 -9.32
CA SER A 57 2.68 -0.55 -9.94
C SER A 57 4.05 -0.70 -9.30
N ILE A 58 4.54 -1.92 -9.23
CA ILE A 58 5.90 -2.24 -8.83
C ILE A 58 6.72 -2.42 -10.11
N ARG A 59 7.77 -1.63 -10.28
CA ARG A 59 8.81 -1.87 -11.29
C ARG A 59 10.01 -2.55 -10.63
N ASN A 60 10.67 -3.42 -11.38
CA ASN A 60 11.87 -4.13 -10.93
C ASN A 60 13.02 -4.00 -11.94
N ASP A 61 13.10 -2.84 -12.59
CA ASP A 61 14.07 -2.61 -13.66
C ASP A 61 15.46 -2.30 -13.10
N ASN A 62 15.56 -1.85 -11.82
CA ASN A 62 16.80 -1.58 -11.07
C ASN A 62 16.61 -1.77 -9.54
N GLY A 63 15.82 -2.77 -9.15
CA GLY A 63 15.31 -2.94 -7.78
C GLY A 63 13.84 -2.57 -7.68
N VAL A 64 13.19 -2.98 -6.57
CA VAL A 64 11.76 -2.77 -6.35
C VAL A 64 11.48 -1.28 -6.17
N GLN A 65 10.64 -0.73 -7.05
CA GLN A 65 10.16 0.64 -6.99
C GLN A 65 8.64 0.68 -7.07
N GLY A 66 8.00 1.41 -6.16
CA GLY A 66 6.60 1.76 -6.26
C GLY A 66 6.38 2.91 -7.22
N VAL A 67 5.39 2.79 -8.10
CA VAL A 67 5.08 3.78 -9.13
C VAL A 67 3.59 4.03 -9.08
N VAL A 68 3.18 5.29 -8.99
CA VAL A 68 1.77 5.63 -9.21
C VAL A 68 1.55 5.75 -10.72
N ILE A 69 0.72 4.87 -11.28
CA ILE A 69 0.26 4.89 -12.67
C ILE A 69 -1.18 5.40 -12.69
N ASP A 70 -1.58 6.13 -13.72
CA ASP A 70 -2.97 6.60 -13.88
C ASP A 70 -3.36 7.63 -12.81
N LEU A 71 -2.56 8.70 -12.76
CA LEU A 71 -2.89 9.93 -12.05
C LEU A 71 -3.85 10.72 -12.94
N ASP A 72 -5.14 10.40 -12.93
CA ASP A 72 -6.14 11.31 -13.49
C ASP A 72 -6.06 12.61 -12.66
N PHE A 73 -5.54 13.66 -13.28
CA PHE A 73 -5.36 15.00 -12.71
C PHE A 73 -6.51 15.90 -13.19
N PRO A 74 -7.51 16.26 -12.37
CA PRO A 74 -8.45 17.29 -12.81
C PRO A 74 -8.23 18.67 -12.17
N ASP A 75 -7.41 18.84 -11.12
CA ASP A 75 -7.28 20.16 -10.49
C ASP A 75 -5.83 20.65 -10.48
N LEU A 76 -5.54 21.54 -11.44
CA LEU A 76 -4.69 22.69 -11.15
C LEU A 76 -5.41 23.49 -10.04
N ILE A 77 -4.71 23.93 -8.99
CA ILE A 77 -5.31 24.75 -7.93
C ILE A 77 -5.67 26.13 -8.49
N GLU A 78 -6.77 26.23 -9.25
CA GLU A 78 -7.47 27.46 -9.53
C GLU A 78 -8.83 27.18 -10.20
N ALA A 79 -9.84 27.90 -9.70
CA ALA A 79 -11.19 28.07 -10.25
C ALA A 79 -12.18 26.88 -10.20
N SER A 80 -13.03 26.93 -9.16
CA SER A 80 -14.50 26.83 -9.24
C SER A 80 -15.08 25.97 -10.38
N ARG A 81 -15.46 24.72 -10.09
CA ARG A 81 -16.47 23.99 -10.88
C ARG A 81 -17.43 23.19 -10.01
N SER A 82 -18.67 23.18 -10.47
CA SER A 82 -19.91 22.72 -9.84
C SER A 82 -19.98 21.21 -9.61
N THR A 83 -20.81 20.87 -8.63
CA THR A 83 -20.97 19.59 -7.93
C THR A 83 -21.67 18.45 -8.71
N GLU A 84 -21.87 18.54 -10.03
CA GLU A 84 -22.84 17.67 -10.74
C GLU A 84 -22.26 16.71 -11.80
N GLU A 85 -20.93 16.64 -12.00
CA GLU A 85 -20.31 15.70 -12.97
C GLU A 85 -19.44 14.61 -12.30
N PHE A 86 -19.78 14.15 -11.09
CA PHE A 86 -19.10 13.03 -10.44
C PHE A 86 -19.59 11.67 -10.97
N GLY A 87 -19.42 11.43 -12.27
CA GLY A 87 -19.59 10.11 -12.87
C GLY A 87 -18.55 9.14 -12.31
N LEU A 88 -18.99 8.18 -11.48
CA LEU A 88 -18.39 6.85 -11.22
C LEU A 88 -16.84 6.70 -11.22
N CYS A 89 -16.06 7.73 -10.87
CA CYS A 89 -14.60 7.62 -10.87
C CYS A 89 -14.11 6.98 -9.56
N GLY A 90 -13.87 5.67 -9.64
CA GLY A 90 -13.00 4.91 -8.74
C GLY A 90 -13.64 3.79 -7.95
N THR A 91 -12.88 2.72 -7.69
CA THR A 91 -13.35 1.60 -6.85
C THR A 91 -13.61 2.12 -5.43
N LEU A 92 -14.88 2.17 -5.00
CA LEU A 92 -15.32 2.71 -3.69
C LEU A 92 -14.54 2.12 -2.50
N ALA A 93 -14.01 0.91 -2.68
CA ALA A 93 -13.11 0.21 -1.79
C ALA A 93 -11.88 1.00 -1.36
N PHE A 94 -11.36 1.90 -2.21
CA PHE A 94 -10.13 2.64 -1.94
C PHE A 94 -10.35 4.14 -1.70
N GLN A 95 -11.57 4.65 -1.93
CA GLN A 95 -11.87 6.06 -1.68
C GLN A 95 -11.79 6.42 -0.18
N SER A 96 -11.26 7.61 0.11
CA SER A 96 -11.23 8.16 1.47
C SER A 96 -12.63 8.37 2.05
N LEU A 97 -12.73 8.46 3.38
CA LEU A 97 -14.00 8.74 4.04
C LEU A 97 -14.51 10.14 3.70
N ASN A 98 -13.61 11.10 3.51
CA ASN A 98 -13.99 12.44 3.08
C ASN A 98 -14.70 12.42 1.72
N ARG A 99 -14.14 11.68 0.76
CA ARG A 99 -14.65 11.54 -0.61
C ARG A 99 -15.95 10.76 -0.70
N LEU A 100 -16.09 9.71 0.11
CA LEU A 100 -17.37 9.02 0.24
C LEU A 100 -18.42 9.96 0.88
N GLY A 101 -18.01 10.67 1.93
CA GLY A 101 -18.83 11.62 2.68
C GLY A 101 -19.35 12.81 1.87
N SER A 102 -18.56 13.28 0.89
CA SER A 102 -18.91 14.47 0.10
C SER A 102 -20.12 14.24 -0.81
N ARG A 103 -20.49 12.99 -1.07
CA ARG A 103 -21.66 12.62 -1.90
C ARG A 103 -23.00 12.86 -1.20
N PHE A 104 -22.98 13.02 0.11
CA PHE A 104 -24.17 13.30 0.93
C PHE A 104 -23.96 14.52 1.86
N SER A 105 -22.87 15.28 1.66
CA SER A 105 -22.57 16.53 2.38
C SER A 105 -21.67 17.41 1.51
N SER A 106 -22.12 18.61 1.15
CA SER A 106 -21.55 19.40 0.03
C SER A 106 -20.19 20.08 0.27
N ASP A 107 -19.60 20.05 1.47
CA ASP A 107 -18.60 21.08 1.85
C ASP A 107 -17.20 20.53 2.13
N LYS A 108 -16.77 19.47 1.43
CA LYS A 108 -15.46 18.85 1.74
C LYS A 108 -14.48 18.91 0.57
N GLN A 109 -13.47 19.75 0.73
CA GLN A 109 -12.35 19.85 -0.19
C GLN A 109 -11.46 18.60 -0.07
N HIS A 110 -10.93 18.15 -1.21
CA HIS A 110 -9.96 17.06 -1.29
C HIS A 110 -8.60 17.54 -0.76
N THR A 111 -7.94 16.71 0.03
CA THR A 111 -6.66 17.01 0.68
C THR A 111 -5.67 15.87 0.49
N ILE A 112 -4.41 16.08 0.88
CA ILE A 112 -3.41 14.99 0.88
C ILE A 112 -3.82 13.85 1.84
N GLN A 113 -4.58 14.14 2.90
CA GLN A 113 -5.10 13.11 3.81
C GLN A 113 -5.98 12.11 3.08
N ASP A 114 -6.74 12.56 2.08
CA ASP A 114 -7.59 11.69 1.28
C ASP A 114 -6.77 10.72 0.43
N SER A 115 -5.66 11.22 -0.11
CA SER A 115 -4.70 10.42 -0.85
C SER A 115 -4.02 9.39 0.07
N LEU A 116 -3.56 9.80 1.25
CA LEU A 116 -2.91 8.93 2.23
C LEU A 116 -3.88 7.86 2.79
N GLU A 117 -5.14 8.22 3.03
CA GLU A 117 -6.19 7.28 3.44
C GLU A 117 -6.46 6.23 2.34
N SER A 118 -6.42 6.65 1.07
CA SER A 118 -6.56 5.74 -0.07
C SER A 118 -5.36 4.78 -0.20
N VAL A 119 -4.12 5.28 -0.05
CA VAL A 119 -2.90 4.44 0.01
C VAL A 119 -3.02 3.40 1.12
N PHE A 120 -3.52 3.79 2.29
CA PHE A 120 -3.72 2.88 3.40
C PHE A 120 -4.72 1.76 3.09
N TYR A 121 -5.85 2.06 2.47
CA TYR A 121 -6.80 1.02 2.06
C TYR A 121 -6.21 0.07 1.01
N VAL A 122 -5.36 0.57 0.11
CA VAL A 122 -4.61 -0.25 -0.85
C VAL A 122 -3.58 -1.14 -0.17
N LEU A 123 -2.85 -0.63 0.84
CA LEU A 123 -1.95 -1.44 1.66
C LEU A 123 -2.72 -2.54 2.42
N CYS A 124 -3.85 -2.21 3.05
CA CYS A 124 -4.72 -3.20 3.68
C CYS A 124 -5.12 -4.29 2.68
N TRP A 125 -5.56 -3.90 1.49
CA TRP A 125 -5.91 -4.84 0.42
C TRP A 125 -4.78 -5.80 0.07
N ALA A 126 -3.57 -5.28 -0.13
CA ALA A 126 -2.40 -6.08 -0.46
C ALA A 126 -1.97 -7.04 0.67
N CYS A 127 -2.26 -6.71 1.94
CA CYS A 127 -1.89 -7.51 3.11
C CYS A 127 -2.93 -8.57 3.51
N TYR A 128 -4.22 -8.22 3.44
CA TYR A 128 -5.30 -9.08 3.94
C TYR A 128 -6.08 -9.78 2.83
N GLY A 129 -6.04 -9.26 1.59
CA GLY A 129 -6.81 -9.79 0.46
C GLY A 129 -6.17 -11.00 -0.24
N TYR A 130 -4.94 -11.35 0.14
CA TYR A 130 -4.15 -12.41 -0.52
C TYR A 130 -3.54 -13.34 0.52
N SER A 131 -3.46 -14.63 0.16
CA SER A 131 -2.72 -15.64 0.92
C SER A 131 -1.21 -15.55 0.64
N HIS A 132 -0.44 -16.29 1.43
CA HIS A 132 1.03 -16.37 1.31
C HIS A 132 1.53 -16.84 -0.07
N ASP A 133 0.73 -17.62 -0.80
CA ASP A 133 1.03 -18.10 -2.16
C ASP A 133 0.54 -17.12 -3.24
N GLY A 134 0.18 -15.89 -2.86
CA GLY A 134 -0.21 -14.81 -3.77
C GLY A 134 -1.60 -15.00 -4.40
N ARG A 135 -2.36 -16.00 -3.98
CA ARG A 135 -3.74 -16.18 -4.45
C ARG A 135 -4.63 -15.17 -3.73
N SER A 136 -5.54 -14.54 -4.49
CA SER A 136 -6.70 -13.87 -3.90
C SER A 136 -7.46 -14.92 -3.10
N ASP A 137 -7.38 -14.85 -1.78
CA ASP A 137 -7.96 -15.88 -0.93
C ASP A 137 -9.48 -15.95 -1.17
N LYS A 138 -10.06 -17.16 -1.12
CA LYS A 138 -11.52 -17.34 -1.16
C LYS A 138 -12.19 -16.77 0.09
N PHE A 139 -11.40 -16.31 1.06
CA PHE A 139 -11.81 -15.63 2.27
C PHE A 139 -11.06 -14.29 2.41
N ARG A 140 -11.45 -13.27 1.63
CA ARG A 140 -11.22 -11.90 2.09
C ARG A 140 -11.91 -11.74 3.45
N PRO A 141 -11.29 -11.11 4.46
CA PRO A 141 -11.96 -10.87 5.71
C PRO A 141 -13.31 -10.18 5.48
N ASN A 142 -14.35 -10.59 6.19
CA ASN A 142 -15.71 -10.09 5.98
C ASN A 142 -15.77 -8.55 5.99
N TRP A 143 -14.95 -7.89 6.83
CA TRP A 143 -14.89 -6.44 6.89
C TRP A 143 -14.37 -5.79 5.61
N MET A 144 -13.44 -6.42 4.90
CA MET A 144 -12.93 -5.96 3.61
C MET A 144 -13.92 -6.25 2.48
N GLY A 145 -14.61 -7.40 2.56
CA GLY A 145 -15.71 -7.73 1.63
C GLY A 145 -16.78 -6.65 1.58
N ARG A 146 -17.17 -6.13 2.76
CA ARG A 146 -18.15 -5.04 2.90
C ARG A 146 -17.75 -3.71 2.24
N TRP A 147 -16.48 -3.53 1.87
CA TRP A 147 -16.05 -2.34 1.11
C TRP A 147 -16.27 -2.48 -0.41
N THR A 148 -16.55 -3.71 -0.89
CA THR A 148 -16.58 -4.05 -2.33
C THR A 148 -17.84 -4.76 -2.80
N GLU A 149 -18.59 -5.35 -1.89
CA GLU A 149 -19.92 -5.88 -2.15
C GLU A 149 -20.88 -4.74 -2.54
N ARG A 150 -22.01 -5.08 -3.21
CA ARG A 150 -23.02 -4.13 -3.73
C ARG A 150 -23.78 -3.39 -2.62
N HIS A 151 -23.05 -2.61 -1.82
CA HIS A 151 -23.55 -1.78 -0.73
C HIS A 151 -23.71 -0.34 -1.22
N SER A 152 -24.58 0.42 -0.57
CA SER A 152 -24.70 1.86 -0.83
C SER A 152 -23.42 2.59 -0.39
N VAL A 153 -23.19 3.80 -0.91
CA VAL A 153 -22.03 4.63 -0.54
C VAL A 153 -22.01 4.90 0.97
N GLU A 154 -23.18 5.12 1.57
CA GLU A 154 -23.36 5.36 3.00
C GLU A 154 -22.96 4.14 3.84
N SER A 155 -23.28 2.94 3.36
CA SER A 155 -22.89 1.69 4.02
C SER A 155 -21.38 1.51 3.99
N ILE A 156 -20.75 1.70 2.82
CA ILE A 156 -19.28 1.63 2.67
C ILE A 156 -18.60 2.68 3.56
N TYR A 157 -19.15 3.90 3.61
CA TYR A 157 -18.67 4.97 4.49
C TYR A 157 -18.74 4.56 5.97
N SER A 158 -19.86 4.01 6.42
CA SER A 158 -20.04 3.57 7.80
C SER A 158 -19.04 2.47 8.18
N GLU A 159 -18.86 1.47 7.31
CA GLU A 159 -17.93 0.37 7.53
C GLU A 159 -16.48 0.84 7.61
N LYS A 160 -16.05 1.71 6.69
CA LYS A 160 -14.71 2.30 6.73
C LYS A 160 -14.49 3.19 7.95
N ARG A 161 -15.52 3.94 8.37
CA ARG A 161 -15.47 4.78 9.57
C ARG A 161 -15.31 3.92 10.82
N SER A 162 -16.03 2.81 10.91
CA SER A 162 -15.87 1.84 11.99
C SER A 162 -14.47 1.24 11.98
N PHE A 163 -14.01 0.74 10.83
CA PHE A 163 -12.67 0.17 10.70
C PHE A 163 -11.56 1.15 11.10
N ARG A 164 -11.70 2.43 10.74
CA ARG A 164 -10.72 3.45 11.09
C ARG A 164 -10.59 3.67 12.59
N SER A 165 -11.67 3.51 13.35
CA SER A 165 -11.72 3.78 14.80
C SER A 165 -11.74 2.52 15.67
N SER A 166 -11.69 1.33 15.08
CA SER A 166 -11.64 0.05 15.78
C SER A 166 -10.27 -0.62 15.65
N GLU A 167 -10.03 -1.65 16.46
CA GLU A 167 -8.92 -2.56 16.25
C GLU A 167 -9.13 -3.36 14.96
N ILE A 168 -8.02 -3.74 14.30
CA ILE A 168 -8.08 -4.49 13.05
C ILE A 168 -8.51 -5.93 13.37
N PRO A 169 -9.64 -6.43 12.82
CA PRO A 169 -10.27 -7.67 13.30
C PRO A 169 -9.57 -8.98 12.89
N SER A 170 -8.53 -8.91 12.08
CA SER A 170 -7.89 -10.08 11.45
C SER A 170 -6.39 -9.85 11.28
N HIS A 171 -5.64 -10.94 11.29
CA HIS A 171 -4.19 -10.92 11.05
C HIS A 171 -3.84 -10.84 9.57
N VAL A 172 -2.62 -10.38 9.27
CA VAL A 172 -2.11 -10.34 7.90
C VAL A 172 -1.91 -11.77 7.38
N ASN A 173 -2.66 -12.13 6.34
CA ASN A 173 -2.69 -13.49 5.78
C ASN A 173 -1.51 -13.77 4.84
N ARG A 174 -0.98 -12.72 4.20
CA ARG A 174 0.03 -12.84 3.15
C ARG A 174 1.43 -13.15 3.67
N TYR A 175 1.75 -12.74 4.89
CA TYR A 175 3.08 -12.91 5.49
C TYR A 175 2.98 -13.67 6.81
N MET A 176 4.07 -14.29 7.24
CA MET A 176 4.12 -15.18 8.41
C MET A 176 5.28 -14.81 9.35
N GLY A 177 5.17 -15.22 10.62
CA GLY A 177 6.21 -14.98 11.63
C GLY A 177 6.48 -13.49 11.85
N CYS A 178 7.73 -13.12 12.12
CA CYS A 178 8.13 -11.73 12.40
C CYS A 178 7.75 -10.75 11.28
N GLN A 179 7.69 -11.20 10.02
CA GLN A 179 7.22 -10.39 8.90
C GLN A 179 5.76 -9.95 9.04
N ARG A 180 4.90 -10.81 9.59
CA ARG A 180 3.51 -10.48 9.92
C ARG A 180 3.46 -9.40 11.00
N ASP A 181 4.22 -9.60 12.07
CA ASP A 181 4.19 -8.72 13.25
C ASP A 181 4.66 -7.31 12.90
N ILE A 182 5.71 -7.19 12.07
CA ILE A 182 6.20 -5.91 11.55
C ILE A 182 5.11 -5.22 10.72
N LEU A 183 4.46 -5.94 9.81
CA LEU A 183 3.40 -5.35 8.97
C LEU A 183 2.18 -4.93 9.79
N GLU A 184 1.74 -5.74 10.75
CA GLU A 184 0.61 -5.40 11.63
C GLU A 184 0.92 -4.13 12.43
N SER A 185 2.15 -4.03 12.97
CA SER A 185 2.65 -2.83 13.65
C SER A 185 2.66 -1.60 12.74
N VAL A 186 3.15 -1.72 11.51
CA VAL A 186 3.18 -0.63 10.51
C VAL A 186 1.75 -0.18 10.15
N ILE A 187 0.86 -1.13 9.83
CA ILE A 187 -0.53 -0.83 9.44
C ILE A 187 -1.26 -0.11 10.58
N GLU A 188 -1.11 -0.58 11.82
CA GLU A 188 -1.74 0.04 13.00
C GLU A 188 -1.21 1.45 13.25
N LYS A 189 0.10 1.66 13.12
CA LYS A 189 0.72 2.99 13.26
C LYS A 189 0.20 3.95 12.17
N ILE A 190 0.10 3.52 10.92
CA ILE A 190 -0.44 4.33 9.82
C ILE A 190 -1.92 4.65 10.05
N ARG A 191 -2.73 3.66 10.45
CA ARG A 191 -4.17 3.84 10.78
C ARG A 191 -4.36 4.97 11.80
N ARG A 192 -3.60 4.94 12.91
CA ARG A 192 -3.66 5.98 13.95
C ARG A 192 -3.28 7.37 13.44
N LYS A 193 -2.38 7.48 12.45
CA LYS A 193 -1.99 8.77 11.87
C LYS A 193 -3.08 9.32 10.96
N ILE A 194 -3.71 8.47 10.16
CA ILE A 194 -4.85 8.83 9.30
C ILE A 194 -6.06 9.24 10.15
N GLU A 195 -6.35 8.52 11.23
CA GLU A 195 -7.43 8.86 12.15
C GLU A 195 -7.25 10.25 12.78
N ARG A 196 -6.01 10.63 13.11
CA ARG A 196 -5.69 11.93 13.71
C ARG A 196 -5.77 13.12 12.75
N GLN A 197 -5.86 12.90 11.44
CA GLN A 197 -5.98 13.96 10.42
C GLN A 197 -4.94 15.08 10.61
N LEU A 198 -3.65 14.70 10.56
CA LEU A 198 -2.54 15.65 10.72
C LEU A 198 -2.54 16.76 9.63
N PRO A 199 -1.93 17.93 9.89
CA PRO A 199 -1.71 18.92 8.85
C PRO A 199 -0.95 18.34 7.66
N ASN A 200 -1.31 18.76 6.44
CA ASN A 200 -0.94 18.15 5.16
C ASN A 200 0.52 17.64 5.07
N GLU A 201 1.51 18.52 5.22
CA GLU A 201 2.93 18.15 5.06
C GLU A 201 3.42 17.19 6.15
N LYS A 202 2.96 17.41 7.39
CA LYS A 202 3.30 16.57 8.55
C LYS A 202 2.71 15.17 8.44
N ALA A 203 1.64 15.00 7.65
CA ALA A 203 1.00 13.72 7.43
C ALA A 203 1.89 12.77 6.61
N CYS A 204 2.42 13.27 5.49
CA CYS A 204 3.36 12.51 4.67
C CYS A 204 4.61 12.12 5.46
N ASP A 205 5.21 13.07 6.19
CA ASP A 205 6.41 12.81 6.99
C ASP A 205 6.20 11.75 8.06
N ALA A 206 5.06 11.82 8.76
CA ALA A 206 4.74 10.85 9.79
C ALA A 206 4.55 9.43 9.21
N ILE A 207 3.96 9.30 8.02
CA ILE A 207 3.77 8.01 7.36
C ILE A 207 5.11 7.49 6.82
N LEU A 208 5.94 8.36 6.22
CA LEU A 208 7.27 8.00 5.74
C LEU A 208 8.17 7.49 6.88
N ASP A 209 8.17 8.15 8.04
CA ASP A 209 8.92 7.69 9.22
C ASP A 209 8.49 6.29 9.69
N ILE A 210 7.19 6.01 9.68
CA ILE A 210 6.66 4.68 10.01
C ILE A 210 7.13 3.62 9.00
N LEU A 211 7.06 3.94 7.71
CA LEU A 211 7.47 3.04 6.64
C LEU A 211 8.98 2.77 6.68
N THR A 212 9.80 3.79 6.88
CA THR A 212 11.26 3.66 7.00
C THR A 212 11.64 2.70 8.12
N LYS A 213 11.07 2.89 9.32
CA LYS A 213 11.34 2.01 10.48
C LYS A 213 10.90 0.58 10.21
N GLY A 214 9.72 0.38 9.62
CA GLY A 214 9.25 -0.95 9.25
C GLY A 214 10.14 -1.65 8.21
N ILE A 215 10.72 -0.90 7.26
CA ILE A 215 11.68 -1.41 6.28
C ILE A 215 12.99 -1.82 6.96
N GLU A 216 13.50 -1.00 7.88
CA GLU A 216 14.72 -1.29 8.66
C GLU A 216 14.54 -2.56 9.50
N GLU A 217 13.46 -2.64 10.28
CA GLU A 217 13.10 -3.82 11.08
C GLU A 217 13.00 -5.08 10.18
N ALA A 218 12.33 -4.99 9.03
CA ALA A 218 12.19 -6.12 8.11
C ALA A 218 13.51 -6.56 7.46
N ARG A 219 14.47 -5.64 7.28
CA ARG A 219 15.81 -5.96 6.75
C ARG A 219 16.69 -6.62 7.82
N GLU A 220 16.64 -6.15 9.06
CA GLU A 220 17.39 -6.73 10.18
C GLU A 220 16.99 -8.18 10.44
N GLU A 221 15.69 -8.47 10.45
CA GLU A 221 15.17 -9.84 10.58
C GLU A 221 15.66 -10.78 9.47
N ARG A 222 15.69 -10.29 8.22
CA ARG A 222 16.18 -11.07 7.08
C ARG A 222 17.68 -11.39 7.22
N CYS A 223 18.46 -10.46 7.78
CA CYS A 223 19.88 -10.68 8.10
C CYS A 223 20.07 -11.65 9.28
N GLY A 224 19.25 -11.54 10.33
CA GLY A 224 19.27 -12.43 11.49
C GLY A 224 19.02 -13.89 11.11
N MET A 225 17.97 -14.15 10.32
CA MET A 225 17.66 -15.50 9.83
C MET A 225 18.78 -16.08 8.95
N ALA A 226 19.39 -15.28 8.07
CA ALA A 226 20.50 -15.72 7.22
C ALA A 226 21.75 -16.06 8.04
N ALA A 227 22.03 -15.31 9.10
CA ALA A 227 23.13 -15.54 10.02
C ALA A 227 22.92 -16.81 10.87
N GLU A 228 21.71 -17.03 11.38
CA GLU A 228 21.36 -18.25 12.13
C GLU A 228 21.40 -19.51 11.26
N CYS A 229 20.89 -19.42 10.02
CA CYS A 229 20.96 -20.53 9.06
C CYS A 229 22.43 -20.86 8.71
N SER A 230 23.27 -19.85 8.52
CA SER A 230 24.71 -20.01 8.30
C SER A 230 25.41 -20.64 9.52
N LYS A 231 25.00 -20.28 10.75
CA LYS A 231 25.53 -20.86 11.99
C LYS A 231 25.09 -22.31 12.18
N ALA A 232 23.84 -22.63 11.87
CA ALA A 232 23.30 -24.00 11.90
C ALA A 232 24.00 -24.90 10.87
N MET A 233 24.22 -24.43 9.65
CA MET A 233 24.97 -25.17 8.62
C MET A 233 26.43 -25.42 9.02
N ARG A 234 27.10 -24.45 9.65
CA ARG A 234 28.46 -24.65 10.18
C ARG A 234 28.50 -25.66 11.33
N SER A 235 27.49 -25.65 12.20
CA SER A 235 27.39 -26.61 13.31
C SER A 235 27.10 -28.03 12.83
N ALA A 236 26.25 -28.19 11.80
CA ALA A 236 25.95 -29.48 11.18
C ALA A 236 27.19 -30.08 10.45
N ASN A 237 27.95 -29.26 9.73
CA ASN A 237 29.17 -29.70 9.05
C ASN A 237 30.32 -30.00 10.04
N GLY A 238 30.39 -29.28 11.16
CA GLY A 238 31.34 -29.56 12.24
C GLY A 238 31.09 -30.90 12.93
N ALA A 239 29.81 -31.27 13.13
CA ALA A 239 29.41 -32.54 13.73
C ALA A 239 29.56 -33.75 12.78
N SER A 240 29.54 -33.54 11.46
CA SER A 240 29.78 -34.61 10.48
C SER A 240 31.27 -34.97 10.30
N SER A 241 32.17 -34.01 10.55
CA SER A 241 33.62 -34.26 10.45
C SER A 241 34.18 -35.01 11.66
N SER A 242 33.53 -34.93 12.83
CA SER A 242 33.95 -35.65 14.05
C SER A 242 33.54 -37.13 14.07
N LYS A 243 32.77 -37.61 13.09
CA LYS A 243 32.34 -39.02 12.97
C LYS A 243 33.12 -39.85 11.95
N LYS A 244 34.13 -39.27 11.27
CA LYS A 244 34.96 -39.98 10.27
C LYS A 244 36.36 -40.37 10.75
N GLU A 245 36.70 -40.15 12.03
CA GLU A 245 38.05 -40.43 12.57
C GLU A 245 38.10 -41.62 13.56
N VAL A 246 37.06 -42.46 13.59
CA VAL A 246 37.07 -43.72 14.35
C VAL A 246 36.51 -44.84 13.48
N ALA A 247 37.33 -45.36 12.58
CA ALA A 247 37.19 -46.68 11.96
C ALA A 247 38.57 -47.17 11.50
#